data_AF-A0A7J8XBT4-F1
#
_entry.id   AF-A0A7J8XBT4-F1
#
_cell.length_a   1.000
_cell.length_b   1.000
_cell.length_c   1.000
_cell.angle_alpha   90.00
_cell.angle_beta   90.00
_cell.angle_gamma   90.00
#
_symmetry.space_group_name_H-M   'P 1'
#
loop_
_entity.id
_entity.type
_entity.pdbx_description
1 polymer ?
#
loop_
_entity_poly.entity_id
_entity_poly.type
_entity_poly.pdbx_seq_one_letter_code
_entity_poly.pdbx_strand_id
1 'polypeptide(L)'
;NKDVTDAIQKVAAAYDCKIVEGVLSHQLKQFVIDGNKVILSVSNPDTRVDDAEFEENEVYAVDIVASTGEGKPKLLDEKQTTIYKRAVDKNYHLKMKTSRFIFSEINQKFPILPFTARALEEKRARLGLVECVNHDLLQPYPVLHEKPGDYVAHIKFTVLLMPNGSDRITLHPLQKLQPTKPIDDPEIKGWLALGTKTKKKGGGKKKKGKKNEGDKADAEPMDASKTDAAAS
;
A
#
# COMPACT_ATOMS: atom_id res chain seq x y z
N ASN A 1 -11.78 -5.10 -8.01
CA ASN A 1 -11.03 -3.85 -7.69
C ASN A 1 -11.97 -2.67 -7.38
N LYS A 2 -13.09 -2.49 -8.09
CA LYS A 2 -14.09 -1.42 -7.85
C LYS A 2 -14.59 -1.29 -6.40
N ASP A 3 -14.88 -2.40 -5.72
CA ASP A 3 -15.34 -2.35 -4.32
C ASP A 3 -14.35 -1.64 -3.38
N VAL A 4 -13.04 -1.75 -3.66
CA VAL A 4 -12.00 -1.08 -2.88
C VAL A 4 -12.04 0.42 -3.15
N THR A 5 -12.21 0.82 -4.41
CA THR A 5 -12.38 2.23 -4.81
C THR A 5 -13.56 2.88 -4.08
N ASP A 6 -14.71 2.22 -4.09
CA ASP A 6 -15.93 2.74 -3.46
C ASP A 6 -15.79 2.82 -1.94
N ALA A 7 -15.19 1.81 -1.32
CA ALA A 7 -14.93 1.82 0.13
C ALA A 7 -13.97 2.96 0.55
N ILE A 8 -12.88 3.17 -0.19
CA ILE A 8 -11.92 4.25 0.10
C ILE A 8 -12.60 5.62 -0.02
N GLN A 9 -13.39 5.84 -1.07
CA GLN A 9 -14.13 7.10 -1.26
C GLN A 9 -15.17 7.33 -0.16
N LYS A 10 -15.92 6.28 0.21
CA LYS A 10 -16.93 6.37 1.26
C LYS A 10 -16.31 6.73 2.61
N VAL A 11 -15.16 6.15 2.94
CA VAL A 11 -14.42 6.48 4.17
C VAL A 11 -13.91 7.92 4.14
N ALA A 12 -13.35 8.39 3.02
CA ALA A 12 -12.88 9.77 2.91
C ALA A 12 -14.02 10.78 3.06
N ALA A 13 -15.16 10.53 2.41
CA ALA A 13 -16.34 11.39 2.50
C ALA A 13 -16.88 11.53 3.93
N ALA A 14 -16.76 10.49 4.76
CA ALA A 14 -17.15 10.54 6.18
C ALA A 14 -16.32 11.55 7.00
N TYR A 15 -15.15 11.95 6.51
CA TYR A 15 -14.26 12.95 7.12
C TYR A 15 -14.26 14.30 6.37
N ASP A 16 -15.20 14.53 5.45
CA ASP A 16 -15.20 15.67 4.50
C ASP A 16 -13.92 15.76 3.66
N CYS A 17 -13.20 14.65 3.50
CA CYS A 17 -12.04 14.58 2.65
C CYS A 17 -12.41 14.03 1.28
N LYS A 18 -11.64 14.40 0.27
CA LYS A 18 -11.72 13.82 -1.07
C LYS A 18 -10.48 12.99 -1.34
N ILE A 19 -10.66 11.87 -2.00
CA ILE A 19 -9.55 11.09 -2.51
C ILE A 19 -8.96 11.83 -3.71
N VAL A 20 -7.63 11.82 -3.80
CA VAL A 20 -6.91 12.49 -4.87
C VAL A 20 -7.05 11.71 -6.18
N GLU A 21 -7.43 12.42 -7.25
CA GLU A 21 -7.53 11.88 -8.61
C GLU A 21 -6.15 11.49 -9.15
N GLY A 22 -6.11 10.45 -9.98
CA GLY A 22 -4.88 9.97 -10.63
C GLY A 22 -3.99 9.07 -9.76
N VAL A 23 -4.38 8.78 -8.52
CA VAL A 23 -3.66 7.82 -7.66
C VAL A 23 -4.07 6.39 -7.98
N LEU A 24 -3.07 5.56 -8.25
CA LEU A 24 -3.22 4.16 -8.64
C LEU A 24 -2.50 3.24 -7.65
N SER A 25 -3.20 2.21 -7.18
CA SER A 25 -2.57 1.10 -6.46
C SER A 25 -2.27 -0.02 -7.43
N HIS A 26 -1.00 -0.43 -7.53
CA HIS A 26 -0.55 -1.37 -8.54
C HIS A 26 -0.29 -2.76 -7.96
N GLN A 27 -0.58 -3.78 -8.76
CA GLN A 27 0.00 -5.10 -8.56
C GLN A 27 1.54 -5.01 -8.70
N LEU A 28 2.25 -5.65 -7.78
CA LEU A 28 3.70 -5.81 -7.83
C LEU A 28 4.04 -7.21 -8.34
N LYS A 29 5.00 -7.29 -9.25
CA LYS A 29 5.63 -8.54 -9.67
C LYS A 29 7.15 -8.41 -9.56
N GLN A 30 7.86 -9.50 -9.78
CA GLN A 30 9.31 -9.45 -9.83
C GLN A 30 9.75 -8.43 -10.90
N PHE A 31 10.49 -7.42 -10.47
CA PHE A 31 11.01 -6.33 -11.33
C PHE A 31 9.97 -5.41 -11.98
N VAL A 32 8.68 -5.55 -11.65
CA VAL A 32 7.59 -4.73 -12.18
C VAL A 32 6.82 -4.13 -11.01
N ILE A 33 6.87 -2.79 -10.89
CA ILE A 33 6.21 -2.06 -9.79
C ILE A 33 4.82 -1.53 -10.17
N ASP A 34 4.46 -1.62 -11.44
CA ASP A 34 3.25 -1.09 -12.07
C ASP A 34 2.60 -2.18 -12.93
N GLY A 35 2.22 -3.29 -12.29
CA GLY A 35 1.51 -4.36 -12.95
C GLY A 35 0.14 -3.92 -13.50
N ASN A 36 -0.38 -4.71 -14.45
CA ASN A 36 -1.59 -4.39 -15.20
C ASN A 36 -2.86 -4.39 -14.33
N LYS A 37 -2.90 -5.18 -13.25
CA LYS A 37 -4.02 -5.14 -12.30
C LYS A 37 -3.85 -3.92 -11.40
N VAL A 38 -4.80 -2.99 -11.52
CA VAL A 38 -4.74 -1.68 -10.85
C VAL A 38 -6.04 -1.41 -10.11
N ILE A 39 -5.92 -0.79 -8.94
CA ILE A 39 -7.04 -0.19 -8.22
C ILE A 39 -6.96 1.32 -8.42
N LEU A 40 -7.98 1.87 -9.05
CA LEU A 40 -8.10 3.31 -9.27
C LEU A 40 -8.71 3.95 -8.03
N SER A 41 -8.08 5.00 -7.49
CA SER A 41 -8.56 5.61 -6.23
C SER A 41 -9.84 6.44 -6.44
N VAL A 42 -9.96 7.12 -7.59
CA VAL A 42 -11.15 7.87 -8.03
C VAL A 42 -11.38 7.63 -9.51
N SER A 43 -12.59 7.26 -9.88
CA SER A 43 -13.00 7.14 -11.28
C SER A 43 -13.09 8.52 -11.92
N ASN A 44 -12.41 8.71 -13.05
CA ASN A 44 -12.55 9.89 -13.89
C ASN A 44 -12.78 9.46 -15.37
N PRO A 45 -13.31 10.34 -16.23
CA PRO A 45 -13.60 9.99 -17.63
C PRO A 45 -12.34 9.62 -18.42
N ASP A 46 -11.21 10.22 -18.06
CA ASP A 46 -9.94 10.18 -18.80
C ASP A 46 -9.09 8.96 -18.45
N THR A 47 -9.25 8.38 -17.25
CA THR A 47 -8.49 7.24 -16.75
C THR A 47 -9.42 6.06 -16.52
N ARG A 48 -9.34 5.08 -17.42
CA ARG A 48 -10.07 3.81 -17.29
C ARG A 48 -9.08 2.72 -16.91
N VAL A 49 -9.46 1.94 -15.91
CA VAL A 49 -8.76 0.70 -15.54
C VAL A 49 -9.72 -0.46 -15.79
N ASP A 50 -9.17 -1.59 -16.20
CA ASP A 50 -9.95 -2.79 -16.41
C ASP A 50 -10.48 -3.33 -15.08
N ASP A 51 -11.65 -3.97 -15.15
CA ASP A 51 -12.18 -4.71 -14.02
C ASP A 51 -11.27 -5.90 -13.73
N ALA A 52 -10.84 -6.00 -12.47
CA ALA A 52 -9.90 -7.02 -12.04
C ALA A 52 -10.37 -7.68 -10.75
N GLU A 53 -10.36 -9.01 -10.76
CA GLU A 53 -10.47 -9.85 -9.58
C GLU A 53 -9.08 -10.11 -8.98
N PHE A 54 -9.04 -10.11 -7.65
CA PHE A 54 -7.83 -10.38 -6.89
C PHE A 54 -7.64 -11.89 -6.74
N GLU A 55 -6.40 -12.35 -6.94
CA GLU A 55 -6.05 -13.77 -6.86
C GLU A 55 -5.10 -14.06 -5.69
N GLU A 56 -5.10 -15.31 -5.24
CA GLU A 56 -4.14 -15.77 -4.23
C GLU A 56 -2.70 -15.65 -4.75
N ASN A 57 -1.78 -15.32 -3.85
CA ASN A 57 -0.36 -15.08 -4.08
C ASN A 57 -0.04 -13.82 -4.90
N GLU A 58 -1.02 -12.94 -5.10
CA GLU A 58 -0.75 -11.60 -5.64
C GLU A 58 -0.23 -10.65 -4.56
N VAL A 59 0.54 -9.65 -5.00
CA VAL A 59 1.09 -8.60 -4.14
C VAL A 59 0.63 -7.25 -4.69
N TYR A 60 0.20 -6.35 -3.83
CA TYR A 60 -0.24 -5.01 -4.22
C TYR A 60 0.45 -3.93 -3.38
N ALA A 61 0.87 -2.85 -4.04
CA ALA A 61 1.18 -1.59 -3.38
C ALA A 61 -0.10 -0.77 -3.32
N VAL A 62 -0.74 -0.75 -2.15
CA VAL A 62 -1.93 0.05 -1.87
C VAL A 62 -1.48 1.47 -1.58
N ASP A 63 -1.99 2.41 -2.37
CA ASP A 63 -1.66 3.82 -2.35
C ASP A 63 -2.93 4.64 -2.10
N ILE A 64 -3.01 5.30 -0.95
CA ILE A 64 -4.18 6.09 -0.54
C ILE A 64 -3.72 7.52 -0.27
N VAL A 65 -4.25 8.46 -1.03
CA VAL A 65 -4.00 9.89 -0.87
C VAL A 65 -5.34 10.59 -0.71
N ALA A 66 -5.51 11.30 0.42
CA ALA A 66 -6.69 12.08 0.73
C ALA A 66 -6.33 13.56 0.86
N SER A 67 -7.25 14.43 0.48
CA SER A 67 -7.14 15.88 0.49
C SER A 67 -8.33 16.48 1.23
N THR A 68 -8.10 17.56 1.99
CA THR A 68 -9.19 18.41 2.53
C THR A 68 -9.79 19.33 1.47
N GLY A 69 -9.12 19.45 0.31
CA GLY A 69 -9.52 20.32 -0.79
C GLY A 69 -10.40 19.62 -1.83
N GLU A 70 -10.11 19.86 -3.10
CA GLU A 70 -10.91 19.32 -4.23
C GLU A 70 -10.50 17.91 -4.65
N GLY A 71 -9.34 17.41 -4.23
CA GLY A 71 -8.79 16.12 -4.68
C GLY A 71 -8.22 16.18 -6.10
N LYS A 72 -7.98 17.39 -6.64
CA LYS A 72 -7.55 17.63 -8.02
C LYS A 72 -6.22 18.38 -8.04
N PRO A 73 -5.12 17.67 -7.71
CA PRO A 73 -3.83 18.32 -7.55
C PRO A 73 -3.31 18.76 -8.92
N LYS A 74 -2.61 19.89 -8.94
CA LYS A 74 -2.11 20.51 -10.17
C LYS A 74 -0.60 20.50 -10.20
N LEU A 75 -0.04 20.36 -11.39
CA LEU A 75 1.36 20.63 -11.64
C LEU A 75 1.58 22.14 -11.65
N LEU A 76 2.41 22.64 -10.75
CA LEU A 76 2.76 24.07 -10.69
C LEU A 76 4.05 24.40 -11.44
N ASP A 77 5.04 23.52 -11.35
CA ASP A 77 6.34 23.70 -11.99
C ASP A 77 6.92 22.35 -12.42
N GLU A 78 7.04 22.16 -13.74
CA GLU A 78 7.66 20.97 -14.34
C GLU A 78 9.09 20.75 -13.86
N LYS A 79 9.83 21.82 -13.50
CA LYS A 79 11.23 21.74 -13.07
C LYS A 79 11.40 21.09 -11.70
N GLN A 80 10.33 20.97 -10.92
CA GLN A 80 10.35 20.25 -9.64
C GLN A 80 10.37 18.73 -9.82
N THR A 81 10.04 18.23 -11.02
CA THR A 81 10.08 16.81 -11.34
C THR A 81 11.53 16.32 -11.34
N THR A 82 11.86 15.54 -10.32
CA THR A 82 13.21 14.97 -10.14
C THR A 82 13.21 13.45 -10.04
N ILE A 83 12.03 12.83 -10.07
CA ILE A 83 11.88 11.37 -10.01
C ILE A 83 11.42 10.87 -11.37
N TYR A 84 12.11 9.85 -11.87
CA TYR A 84 11.87 9.26 -13.17
C TYR A 84 11.92 7.74 -13.06
N LYS A 85 11.24 7.06 -13.96
CA LYS A 85 11.34 5.61 -14.16
C LYS A 85 11.60 5.33 -15.62
N ARG A 86 12.40 4.31 -15.92
CA ARG A 86 12.59 3.87 -17.30
C ARG A 86 11.36 3.12 -17.84
N ALA A 87 10.97 3.47 -19.06
CA ALA A 87 10.03 2.69 -19.86
C ALA A 87 10.83 1.61 -20.63
N VAL A 88 10.70 0.36 -20.20
CA VAL A 88 11.46 -0.77 -20.77
C VAL A 88 10.92 -1.26 -22.11
N ASP A 89 9.67 -0.94 -22.40
CA ASP A 89 8.94 -1.26 -23.63
C ASP A 89 9.19 -0.24 -24.76
N LYS A 90 9.77 0.92 -24.44
CA LYS A 90 10.05 1.99 -25.40
C LYS A 90 11.51 1.94 -25.84
N ASN A 91 11.71 2.09 -27.15
CA ASN A 91 13.03 2.16 -27.74
C ASN A 91 13.10 3.34 -28.72
N TYR A 92 14.09 4.20 -28.52
CA TYR A 92 14.31 5.38 -29.32
C TYR A 92 15.82 5.65 -29.44
N HIS A 93 16.26 6.01 -30.64
CA HIS A 93 17.65 6.39 -30.88
C HIS A 93 17.89 7.86 -30.52
N LEU A 94 18.36 8.08 -29.29
CA LEU A 94 18.72 9.40 -28.78
C LEU A 94 19.78 10.08 -29.65
N LYS A 95 19.51 11.32 -30.04
CA LYS A 95 20.34 12.12 -30.95
C LYS A 95 21.44 12.86 -30.19
N MET A 96 21.19 13.32 -28.97
CA MET A 96 22.22 14.04 -28.21
C MET A 96 23.21 13.08 -27.53
N LYS A 97 24.49 13.45 -27.54
CA LYS A 97 25.56 12.67 -26.86
C LYS A 97 25.32 12.59 -25.35
N THR A 98 24.90 13.69 -24.74
CA THR A 98 24.56 13.78 -23.32
C THR A 98 23.42 12.83 -22.94
N SER A 99 22.33 12.82 -23.70
CA SER A 99 21.19 11.92 -23.43
C SER A 99 21.59 10.45 -23.55
N ARG A 100 22.39 10.07 -24.56
CA ARG A 100 22.92 8.69 -24.68
C ARG A 100 23.74 8.27 -23.46
N PHE A 101 24.62 9.16 -22.98
CA PHE A 101 25.45 8.90 -21.81
C PHE A 101 24.59 8.69 -20.56
N ILE A 102 23.66 9.62 -20.28
CA ILE A 102 22.76 9.55 -19.13
C ILE A 102 21.85 8.32 -19.21
N PHE A 103 21.29 8.01 -20.38
CA PHE A 103 20.45 6.82 -20.55
C PHE A 103 21.24 5.53 -20.32
N SER A 104 22.52 5.49 -20.73
CA SER A 104 23.41 4.36 -20.42
C SER A 104 23.67 4.23 -18.92
N GLU A 105 23.93 5.34 -18.23
CA GLU A 105 24.11 5.36 -16.77
C GLU A 105 22.84 4.87 -16.05
N ILE A 106 21.66 5.35 -16.47
CA ILE A 106 20.36 4.93 -15.93
C ILE A 106 20.15 3.42 -16.15
N ASN A 107 20.43 2.90 -17.35
CA ASN A 107 20.28 1.47 -17.63
C ASN A 107 21.17 0.59 -16.75
N GLN A 108 22.36 1.08 -16.38
CA GLN A 108 23.29 0.35 -15.53
C GLN A 108 22.91 0.43 -14.04
N LYS A 109 22.56 1.64 -13.54
CA LYS A 109 22.30 1.88 -12.11
C LYS A 109 20.84 1.61 -11.71
N PHE A 110 19.89 1.94 -12.58
CA PHE A 110 18.45 1.95 -12.33
C PHE A 110 17.67 1.30 -13.50
N PRO A 111 17.91 0.02 -13.79
CA PRO A 111 17.38 -0.62 -15.02
C PRO A 111 15.85 -0.64 -15.12
N ILE A 112 15.16 -0.65 -13.98
CA ILE A 112 13.71 -0.87 -13.86
C ILE A 112 13.04 -0.02 -12.76
N LEU A 113 13.78 0.30 -11.69
CA LEU A 113 13.22 0.99 -10.52
C LEU A 113 13.24 2.51 -10.72
N PRO A 114 12.30 3.24 -10.13
CA PRO A 114 12.34 4.70 -10.10
C PRO A 114 13.62 5.21 -9.44
N PHE A 115 14.12 6.33 -9.95
CA PHE A 115 15.35 6.95 -9.47
C PHE A 115 15.18 8.46 -9.40
N THR A 116 16.03 9.11 -8.59
CA THR A 116 16.12 10.56 -8.53
C THR A 116 17.21 11.08 -9.46
N ALA A 117 16.95 12.17 -10.18
CA ALA A 117 17.93 12.85 -11.02
C ALA A 117 19.20 13.29 -10.25
N ARG A 118 19.11 13.42 -8.92
CA ARG A 118 20.27 13.72 -8.05
C ARG A 118 21.28 12.57 -7.95
N ALA A 119 20.88 11.34 -8.28
CA ALA A 119 21.76 10.17 -8.23
C ALA A 119 22.61 10.00 -9.50
N LEU A 120 22.41 10.87 -10.50
CA LEU A 120 23.18 10.90 -11.74
C LEU A 120 24.44 11.77 -11.54
N GLU A 121 25.56 11.35 -12.12
CA GLU A 121 26.86 12.02 -11.92
C GLU A 121 26.98 13.36 -12.65
N GLU A 122 26.21 13.55 -13.73
CA GLU A 122 26.45 14.66 -14.65
C GLU A 122 25.80 15.98 -14.20
N LYS A 123 26.59 17.06 -14.10
CA LYS A 123 26.10 18.44 -13.88
C LYS A 123 25.10 18.92 -14.95
N ARG A 124 25.05 18.24 -16.10
CA ARG A 124 24.13 18.49 -17.23
C ARG A 124 23.02 17.44 -17.37
N ALA A 125 22.81 16.59 -16.35
CA ALA A 125 21.79 15.54 -16.33
C ALA A 125 20.41 16.05 -16.80
N ARG A 126 20.02 17.25 -16.38
CA ARG A 126 18.74 17.87 -16.75
C ARG A 126 18.52 17.96 -18.26
N LEU A 127 19.54 18.31 -19.04
CA LEU A 127 19.37 18.47 -20.49
C LEU A 127 19.15 17.13 -21.18
N GLY A 128 19.88 16.09 -20.76
CA GLY A 128 19.71 14.76 -21.34
C GLY A 128 18.41 14.07 -20.92
N LEU A 129 17.92 14.36 -19.71
CA LEU A 129 16.63 13.85 -19.25
C LEU A 129 15.45 14.38 -20.10
N VAL A 130 15.50 15.64 -20.56
CA VAL A 130 14.44 16.23 -21.38
C VAL A 130 14.21 15.45 -22.67
N GLU A 131 15.27 15.07 -23.40
CA GLU A 131 15.13 14.27 -24.62
C GLU A 131 14.54 12.88 -24.31
N CYS A 132 15.00 12.24 -23.22
CA CYS A 132 14.52 10.93 -22.82
C CYS A 132 13.03 10.95 -22.43
N VAL A 133 12.55 12.01 -21.75
CA VAL A 133 11.14 12.16 -21.41
C VAL A 133 10.30 12.48 -22.64
N ASN A 134 10.75 13.39 -23.51
CA ASN A 134 10.02 13.77 -24.73
C ASN A 134 9.86 12.63 -25.74
N HIS A 135 10.68 11.59 -25.64
CA HIS A 135 10.61 10.39 -26.47
C HIS A 135 10.16 9.15 -25.68
N ASP A 136 9.47 9.35 -24.55
CA ASP A 136 8.85 8.32 -23.72
C ASP A 136 9.80 7.21 -23.22
N LEU A 137 11.11 7.44 -23.23
CA LEU A 137 12.09 6.52 -22.66
C LEU A 137 12.08 6.56 -21.12
N LEU A 138 11.67 7.70 -20.56
CA LEU A 138 11.53 7.91 -19.13
C LEU A 138 10.12 8.42 -18.81
N GLN A 139 9.47 7.78 -17.86
CA GLN A 139 8.22 8.21 -17.27
C GLN A 139 8.50 9.15 -16.07
N PRO A 140 8.07 10.42 -16.11
CA PRO A 140 8.22 11.36 -15.01
C PRO A 140 7.22 11.08 -13.88
N TYR A 141 7.64 11.36 -12.64
CA TYR A 141 6.78 11.38 -11.45
C TYR A 141 6.67 12.83 -10.98
N PRO A 142 5.71 13.60 -11.50
CA PRO A 142 5.61 15.04 -11.25
C PRO A 142 5.27 15.33 -9.79
N VAL A 143 5.72 16.50 -9.31
CA VAL A 143 5.31 17.04 -8.01
C VAL A 143 3.99 17.77 -8.20
N LEU A 144 2.94 17.26 -7.59
CA LEU A 144 1.60 17.81 -7.67
C LEU A 144 1.24 18.52 -6.37
N HIS A 145 0.47 19.61 -6.48
CA HIS A 145 0.09 20.44 -5.34
C HIS A 145 -1.43 20.61 -5.28
N GLU A 146 -1.96 20.61 -4.06
CA GLU A 146 -3.30 21.10 -3.77
C GLU A 146 -3.31 22.63 -3.61
N LYS A 147 -4.50 23.21 -3.47
CA LYS A 147 -4.63 24.66 -3.24
C LYS A 147 -3.92 25.06 -1.95
N PRO A 148 -3.29 26.26 -1.90
CA PRO A 148 -2.68 26.76 -0.67
C PRO A 148 -3.69 26.80 0.47
N GLY A 149 -3.34 26.19 1.61
CA GLY A 149 -4.21 26.11 2.80
C GLY A 149 -4.89 24.75 2.97
N ASP A 150 -4.97 23.93 1.92
CA ASP A 150 -5.45 22.56 2.01
C ASP A 150 -4.35 21.59 2.45
N TYR A 151 -4.77 20.49 3.07
CA TYR A 151 -3.89 19.45 3.58
C TYR A 151 -4.06 18.16 2.78
N VAL A 152 -2.93 17.48 2.53
CA VAL A 152 -2.89 16.18 1.88
C VAL A 152 -2.27 15.16 2.81
N ALA A 153 -2.95 14.05 3.02
CA ALA A 153 -2.46 12.90 3.76
C ALA A 153 -2.21 11.73 2.80
N HIS A 154 -1.03 11.13 2.88
CA HIS A 154 -0.61 10.04 2.02
C HIS A 154 -0.19 8.83 2.86
N ILE A 155 -0.83 7.69 2.63
CA ILE A 155 -0.44 6.42 3.21
C ILE A 155 -0.24 5.41 2.08
N LYS A 156 0.93 4.78 2.09
CA LYS A 156 1.26 3.68 1.17
C LYS A 156 1.65 2.45 1.97
N PHE A 157 1.19 1.27 1.56
CA PHE A 157 1.66 0.03 2.13
C PHE A 157 1.56 -1.13 1.12
N THR A 158 2.40 -2.14 1.33
CA THR A 158 2.39 -3.38 0.54
C THR A 158 1.61 -4.45 1.27
N VAL A 159 0.72 -5.13 0.53
CA VAL A 159 -0.09 -6.25 1.00
C VAL A 159 0.17 -7.48 0.15
N LEU A 160 0.28 -8.64 0.82
CA LEU A 160 0.39 -9.96 0.21
C LEU A 160 -0.95 -10.66 0.36
N LEU A 161 -1.51 -11.18 -0.72
CA LEU A 161 -2.75 -11.95 -0.69
C LEU A 161 -2.40 -13.42 -0.49
N MET A 162 -2.35 -13.86 0.75
CA MET A 162 -2.04 -15.25 1.08
C MET A 162 -3.33 -16.08 1.15
N PRO A 163 -3.27 -17.43 0.99
CA PRO A 163 -4.46 -18.28 1.11
C PRO A 163 -5.16 -18.22 2.48
N ASN A 164 -4.50 -17.69 3.51
CA ASN A 164 -5.06 -17.48 4.85
C ASN A 164 -5.56 -16.04 5.11
N GLY A 165 -5.48 -15.17 4.11
CA GLY A 165 -5.90 -13.77 4.18
C GLY A 165 -4.79 -12.79 3.77
N SER A 166 -5.06 -11.51 4.00
CA SER A 166 -4.19 -10.43 3.52
C SER A 166 -3.15 -10.05 4.57
N ASP A 167 -1.88 -10.14 4.18
CA ASP A 167 -0.72 -9.81 5.00
C ASP A 167 -0.15 -8.44 4.63
N ARG A 168 -0.35 -7.45 5.51
CA ARG A 168 0.30 -6.14 5.38
C ARG A 168 1.73 -6.23 5.91
N ILE A 169 2.72 -6.06 5.03
CA ILE A 169 4.15 -6.25 5.37
C ILE A 169 4.89 -4.94 5.67
N THR A 170 4.43 -3.82 5.14
CA THR A 170 5.00 -2.50 5.43
C THR A 170 4.07 -1.75 6.37
N LEU A 171 4.63 -1.25 7.48
CA LEU A 171 3.89 -0.51 8.48
C LEU A 171 4.55 0.84 8.73
N HIS A 172 3.72 1.84 8.97
CA HIS A 172 4.16 3.14 9.45
C HIS A 172 3.75 3.26 10.93
N PRO A 173 4.57 3.93 11.77
CA PRO A 173 4.17 4.25 13.13
C PRO A 173 2.84 5.00 13.12
N LEU A 174 1.85 4.50 13.87
CA LEU A 174 0.55 5.15 13.95
C LEU A 174 0.72 6.52 14.62
N GLN A 175 0.31 7.56 13.91
CA GLN A 175 0.23 8.90 14.48
C GLN A 175 -0.95 8.96 15.45
N LYS A 176 -0.73 9.56 16.62
CA LYS A 176 -1.83 9.83 17.55
C LYS A 176 -2.66 10.98 16.98
N LEU A 177 -3.80 10.65 16.42
CA LEU A 177 -4.75 11.61 15.88
C LEU A 177 -5.95 11.69 16.81
N GLN A 178 -6.44 12.91 17.02
CA GLN A 178 -7.75 13.15 17.64
C GLN A 178 -8.72 13.52 16.51
N PRO A 179 -9.53 12.57 16.03
CA PRO A 179 -10.47 12.86 14.97
C PRO A 179 -11.51 13.86 15.47
N THR A 180 -11.73 14.92 14.69
CA THR A 180 -12.75 15.94 14.97
C THR A 180 -14.16 15.41 14.71
N LYS A 181 -14.28 14.33 13.93
CA LYS A 181 -15.55 13.69 13.56
C LYS A 181 -15.56 12.22 13.95
N PRO A 182 -16.65 11.71 14.57
CA PRO A 182 -16.87 10.29 14.69
C PRO A 182 -17.34 9.70 13.35
N ILE A 183 -16.92 8.47 13.04
CA ILE A 183 -17.53 7.69 11.96
C ILE A 183 -18.79 7.06 12.53
N ASP A 184 -19.95 7.38 11.97
CA ASP A 184 -21.24 6.78 12.39
C ASP A 184 -21.88 5.83 11.39
N ASP A 185 -21.36 5.76 10.18
CA ASP A 185 -21.86 4.85 9.15
C ASP A 185 -21.68 3.37 9.60
N PRO A 186 -22.77 2.59 9.66
CA PRO A 186 -22.73 1.20 10.13
C PRO A 186 -21.93 0.28 9.21
N GLU A 187 -21.88 0.59 7.91
CA GLU A 187 -21.12 -0.20 6.93
C GLU A 187 -19.62 0.01 7.12
N ILE A 188 -19.18 1.26 7.31
CA ILE A 188 -17.76 1.56 7.60
C ILE A 188 -17.36 0.91 8.93
N LYS A 189 -18.20 1.01 9.97
CA LYS A 189 -17.96 0.32 11.25
C LYS A 189 -17.86 -1.19 11.06
N GLY A 190 -18.71 -1.77 10.21
CA GLY A 190 -18.67 -3.17 9.82
C GLY A 190 -17.33 -3.57 9.21
N TRP A 191 -16.84 -2.83 8.21
CA TRP A 191 -15.55 -3.10 7.58
C TRP A 191 -14.38 -2.99 8.57
N LEU A 192 -14.37 -1.94 9.39
CA LEU A 192 -13.29 -1.70 10.36
C LEU A 192 -13.25 -2.76 11.48
N ALA A 193 -14.38 -3.43 11.75
CA ALA A 193 -14.44 -4.53 12.71
C ALA A 193 -13.96 -5.88 12.14
N LEU A 194 -13.82 -6.01 10.81
CA LEU A 194 -13.33 -7.23 10.19
C LEU A 194 -11.84 -7.42 10.46
N GLY A 195 -11.46 -8.66 10.79
CA GLY A 195 -10.06 -9.06 10.87
C GLY A 195 -9.45 -9.21 9.48
N THR A 196 -8.21 -8.74 9.29
CA THR A 196 -7.49 -8.89 8.01
C THR A 196 -7.01 -10.31 7.73
N LYS A 197 -6.97 -11.18 8.76
CA LYS A 197 -6.64 -12.59 8.66
C LYS A 197 -7.83 -13.45 9.02
N THR A 198 -8.07 -14.50 8.23
CA THR A 198 -8.99 -15.54 8.67
C THR A 198 -8.33 -16.35 9.78
N LYS A 199 -8.92 -16.33 10.98
CA LYS A 199 -8.55 -17.33 11.99
C LYS A 199 -8.95 -18.68 11.41
N LYS A 200 -7.98 -19.53 11.05
CA LYS A 200 -8.25 -20.96 10.80
C LYS A 200 -9.06 -21.47 11.99
N LYS A 201 -10.34 -21.81 11.78
CA LYS A 201 -11.09 -22.64 12.71
C LYS A 201 -10.32 -23.96 12.78
N GLY A 202 -9.51 -24.13 13.83
CA GLY A 202 -8.85 -25.39 14.11
C GLY A 202 -9.91 -26.48 14.13
N GLY A 203 -9.81 -27.43 13.21
CA GLY A 203 -10.62 -28.65 13.18
C GLY A 203 -10.26 -29.54 14.37
N GLY A 204 -10.62 -29.12 15.58
CA GLY A 204 -10.63 -29.96 16.76
C GLY A 204 -11.82 -30.91 16.67
N LYS A 205 -11.60 -32.05 16.01
CA LYS A 205 -12.53 -33.17 15.98
C LYS A 205 -12.77 -33.62 17.43
N LYS A 206 -13.87 -33.16 18.06
CA LYS A 206 -14.39 -33.72 19.31
C LYS A 206 -14.66 -35.20 19.09
N LYS A 207 -13.72 -36.07 19.48
CA LYS A 207 -13.93 -37.51 19.54
C LYS A 207 -14.75 -37.80 20.79
N LYS A 208 -16.07 -37.94 20.60
CA LYS A 208 -17.01 -38.44 21.59
C LYS A 208 -16.77 -39.95 21.73
N GLY A 209 -16.12 -40.37 22.82
CA GLY A 209 -15.94 -41.77 23.21
C GLY A 209 -16.59 -41.99 24.58
N LYS A 210 -17.48 -42.97 24.66
CA LYS A 210 -18.46 -43.23 25.72
C LYS A 210 -17.84 -44.05 26.88
N LYS A 211 -18.34 -43.78 28.09
CA LYS A 211 -18.20 -44.46 29.40
C LYS A 211 -17.59 -45.88 29.46
N ASN A 212 -16.84 -46.14 30.54
CA ASN A 212 -17.11 -47.25 31.45
C ASN A 212 -16.84 -46.83 32.92
N GLU A 213 -17.85 -47.06 33.77
CA GLU A 213 -17.77 -47.18 35.24
C GLU A 213 -16.96 -48.45 35.59
N GLY A 214 -16.28 -48.62 36.71
CA GLY A 214 -16.01 -47.82 37.91
C GLY A 214 -15.12 -48.66 38.84
N ASP A 215 -14.53 -48.06 39.88
CA ASP A 215 -14.46 -48.70 41.20
C ASP A 215 -14.17 -47.65 42.30
N LYS A 216 -14.66 -47.96 43.50
CA LYS A 216 -14.87 -47.10 44.68
C LYS A 216 -13.64 -46.92 45.57
N ALA A 217 -13.83 -45.99 46.53
CA ALA A 217 -13.24 -45.87 47.88
C ALA A 217 -12.04 -44.91 48.00
N ASP A 218 -11.90 -44.04 49.00
CA ASP A 218 -12.76 -43.61 50.12
C ASP A 218 -12.14 -42.34 50.73
N ALA A 219 -12.95 -41.60 51.49
CA ALA A 219 -12.62 -40.72 52.63
C ALA A 219 -11.89 -39.35 52.44
N GLU A 220 -12.56 -38.32 52.97
CA GLU A 220 -12.20 -36.90 53.20
C GLU A 220 -11.20 -36.69 54.39
N PRO A 221 -11.05 -35.49 55.02
CA PRO A 221 -10.51 -34.18 54.59
C PRO A 221 -9.45 -33.60 55.60
N MET A 222 -9.10 -32.30 55.45
CA MET A 222 -8.50 -31.38 56.47
C MET A 222 -7.00 -31.56 56.78
N ASP A 223 -6.19 -30.58 57.18
CA ASP A 223 -6.20 -29.11 57.31
C ASP A 223 -4.73 -28.70 57.62
N ALA A 224 -4.42 -27.42 57.43
CA ALA A 224 -3.32 -26.60 57.96
C ALA A 224 -2.09 -27.25 58.64
N SER A 225 -0.90 -26.80 58.26
CA SER A 225 -0.05 -25.96 59.15
C SER A 225 1.25 -25.49 58.49
N LYS A 226 1.62 -24.28 58.89
CA LYS A 226 2.88 -23.56 58.65
C LYS A 226 4.07 -24.34 59.22
N THR A 227 5.26 -24.13 58.67
CA THR A 227 6.43 -23.59 59.41
C THR A 227 7.58 -23.28 58.45
N ASP A 228 7.93 -22.00 58.44
CA ASP A 228 9.26 -21.38 58.49
C ASP A 228 10.55 -22.14 58.16
N ALA A 229 11.43 -21.35 57.50
CA ALA A 229 12.84 -21.11 57.81
C ALA A 229 13.95 -21.90 57.10
N ALA A 230 14.82 -21.07 56.51
CA ALA A 230 16.29 -21.07 56.60
C ALA A 230 17.09 -21.86 55.55
N ALA A 231 17.76 -21.05 54.72
CA ALA A 231 19.21 -21.02 54.51
C ALA A 231 19.92 -22.33 54.11
N SER A 232 20.38 -22.36 52.86
CA SER A 232 21.81 -22.29 52.49
C SER A 232 21.92 -21.97 50.99
#